data_AF-A0A0R3SVR9-F1
#
_entry.id   AF-A0A0R3SVR9-F1
#
_cell.length_a   1.000
_cell.length_b   1.000
_cell.length_c   1.000
_cell.angle_alpha   90.00
_cell.angle_beta   90.00
_cell.angle_gamma   90.00
#
_symmetry.space_group_name_H-M   'P 1'
#
loop_
_entity.id
_entity.type
_entity.pdbx_description
1 polymer ?
#
loop_
_entity_poly.entity_id
_entity_poly.type
_entity_poly.pdbx_seq_one_letter_code
_entity_poly.pdbx_strand_id
1 'polypeptide(L)'
;LTARLKSLSVKPELLENCVLLRDIEASMPTTGVSVLTGTGPCVPMSVINAYLPEPGEYALEVYAAPPGSDESTEQTAYHLAWQFLIEAEAGKPLSMPLLSRLATINLGPQDDTWQKLGFRTLSHPDPLVRVRTAGRAGSERLLRLKNKSQLLQRFMGSQGLQTQVSETAAAEEATAAQSGDAVPLDLEPETIDREACDLQIILGMSEVQKICLISQLVDISGEEEEDVTGYLLQKANTLEDDEPQAGDRSSTLSRDIPSQLVNLLIRIPKGGSFYKLYLYAVPMEQNITGSIPLVFTYLIDAPLRLSAVETPYIGTVGGEFPEKIEKRQAAEQAAAAKTQQIPS
;
A
#
# COMPACT_ATOMS: atom_id res chain seq x y z
N LEU A 1 17.19 -5.61 16.99
CA LEU A 1 16.79 -7.01 16.66
C LEU A 1 17.57 -7.42 15.42
N THR A 2 17.79 -8.72 15.20
CA THR A 2 18.26 -9.24 13.90
C THR A 2 17.55 -10.56 13.61
N ALA A 3 17.47 -10.96 12.35
CA ALA A 3 16.80 -12.19 11.96
C ALA A 3 17.53 -12.87 10.81
N ARG A 4 17.49 -14.21 10.79
CA ARG A 4 18.15 -15.05 9.81
C ARG A 4 17.19 -16.11 9.31
N LEU A 5 17.18 -16.31 7.99
CA LEU A 5 16.46 -17.40 7.34
C LEU A 5 17.42 -18.57 7.07
N LYS A 6 16.97 -19.79 7.32
CA LYS A 6 17.68 -21.04 7.02
C LYS A 6 16.76 -21.96 6.22
N SER A 7 17.35 -22.74 5.32
CA SER A 7 16.65 -23.84 4.62
C SER A 7 17.64 -24.98 4.38
N LEU A 8 17.13 -26.20 4.32
CA LEU A 8 17.91 -27.39 3.91
C LEU A 8 17.97 -27.53 2.39
N SER A 9 16.94 -27.04 1.70
CA SER A 9 16.75 -27.23 0.26
C SER A 9 17.34 -26.08 -0.55
N VAL A 10 17.37 -24.87 0.01
CA VAL A 10 17.84 -23.66 -0.68
C VAL A 10 19.26 -23.30 -0.28
N LYS A 11 20.08 -22.91 -1.26
CA LYS A 11 21.47 -22.50 -1.04
C LYS A 11 21.57 -21.26 -0.13
N PRO A 12 22.55 -21.20 0.78
CA PRO A 12 22.72 -20.07 1.70
C PRO A 12 22.83 -18.70 1.02
N GLU A 13 23.49 -18.63 -0.13
CA GLU A 13 23.69 -17.40 -0.92
C GLU A 13 22.35 -16.75 -1.34
N LEU A 14 21.31 -17.55 -1.55
CA LEU A 14 19.98 -17.05 -1.91
C LEU A 14 19.21 -16.52 -0.69
N LEU A 15 19.65 -16.84 0.53
CA LEU A 15 18.95 -16.51 1.78
C LEU A 15 19.48 -15.24 2.46
N GLU A 16 20.65 -14.75 2.05
CA GLU A 16 21.28 -13.55 2.64
C GLU A 16 20.40 -12.31 2.49
N ASN A 17 19.65 -12.22 1.38
CA ASN A 17 18.84 -11.07 1.00
C ASN A 17 17.33 -11.35 1.08
N CYS A 18 16.91 -12.19 2.02
CA CYS A 18 15.51 -12.60 2.16
C CYS A 18 14.77 -11.95 3.33
N VAL A 19 15.46 -11.26 4.23
CA VAL A 19 14.86 -10.73 5.45
C VAL A 19 14.93 -9.22 5.46
N LEU A 20 13.76 -8.59 5.65
CA LEU A 20 13.61 -7.15 5.80
C LEU A 20 13.04 -6.87 7.20
N LEU A 21 13.90 -6.39 8.09
CA LEU A 21 13.55 -5.92 9.43
C LEU A 21 13.35 -4.40 9.40
N ARG A 22 12.25 -3.93 9.99
CA ARG A 22 11.89 -2.51 9.99
C ARG A 22 11.27 -2.13 11.31
N ASP A 23 11.55 -0.93 11.77
CA ASP A 23 10.87 -0.33 12.92
C ASP A 23 9.80 0.63 12.41
N ILE A 24 8.59 0.49 12.96
CA ILE A 24 7.42 1.29 12.61
C ILE A 24 6.76 1.81 13.88
N GLU A 25 5.98 2.89 13.74
CA GLU A 25 5.06 3.34 14.76
C GLU A 25 3.67 2.79 14.45
N ALA A 26 3.25 1.75 15.19
CA ALA A 26 1.94 1.16 15.00
C ALA A 26 0.92 1.84 15.92
N SER A 27 -0.22 2.27 15.39
CA SER A 27 -1.32 2.74 16.24
C SER A 27 -1.87 1.58 17.07
N MET A 28 -2.06 1.81 18.37
CA MET A 28 -2.70 0.81 19.22
C MET A 28 -4.14 0.56 18.73
N PRO A 29 -4.62 -0.71 18.74
CA PRO A 29 -6.01 -1.00 18.43
C PRO A 29 -6.90 -0.38 19.50
N THR A 30 -7.32 0.86 19.25
CA THR A 30 -8.28 1.61 20.04
C THR A 30 -9.61 1.61 19.29
N THR A 31 -10.71 1.73 20.02
CA THR A 31 -12.07 1.66 19.47
C THR A 31 -12.28 2.71 18.37
N GLY A 32 -12.23 2.29 17.09
CA GLY A 32 -12.86 2.87 15.88
C GLY A 32 -12.55 4.31 15.46
N VAL A 33 -12.35 5.25 16.39
CA VAL A 33 -12.31 6.70 16.13
C VAL A 33 -10.86 7.20 15.93
N SER A 34 -9.88 6.62 16.62
CA SER A 34 -8.46 7.03 16.50
C SER A 34 -7.80 6.68 15.16
N VAL A 35 -8.36 5.76 14.37
CA VAL A 35 -7.80 5.34 13.08
C VAL A 35 -7.98 6.44 12.02
N LEU A 36 -9.03 7.26 12.12
CA LEU A 36 -9.34 8.29 11.13
C LEU A 36 -8.57 9.60 11.34
N THR A 37 -8.10 9.85 12.56
CA THR A 37 -7.40 11.10 12.92
C THR A 37 -5.89 10.94 13.05
N GLY A 38 -5.36 9.72 13.07
CA GLY A 38 -3.92 9.47 13.31
C GLY A 38 -3.43 9.91 14.70
N THR A 39 -4.35 10.21 15.64
CA THR A 39 -4.04 10.77 16.96
C THR A 39 -4.13 9.74 18.10
N GLY A 40 -4.19 8.45 17.78
CA GLY A 40 -4.10 7.39 18.79
C GLY A 40 -2.67 7.23 19.32
N PRO A 41 -2.48 6.70 20.55
CA PRO A 41 -1.15 6.37 21.04
C PRO A 41 -0.52 5.33 20.09
N CYS A 42 0.61 5.70 19.49
CA CYS A 42 1.44 4.80 18.71
C CYS A 42 2.41 4.06 19.64
N VAL A 43 2.68 2.80 19.32
CA VAL A 43 3.69 1.99 20.01
C VAL A 43 4.78 1.63 18.99
N PRO A 44 6.06 1.82 19.34
CA PRO A 44 7.15 1.38 18.50
C PRO A 44 7.08 -0.15 18.33
N MET A 45 7.13 -0.61 17.09
CA MET A 45 6.99 -2.00 16.71
C MET A 45 8.05 -2.36 15.68
N SER A 46 8.73 -3.48 15.88
CA SER A 46 9.61 -4.06 14.86
C SER A 46 8.84 -5.10 14.03
N VAL A 47 8.87 -4.95 12.71
CA VAL A 47 8.23 -5.84 11.75
C VAL A 47 9.31 -6.57 10.95
N ILE A 48 9.21 -7.89 10.88
CA ILE A 48 10.08 -8.74 10.08
C ILE A 48 9.27 -9.27 8.90
N ASN A 49 9.78 -9.03 7.69
CA ASN A 49 9.24 -9.60 6.47
C ASN A 49 10.27 -10.57 5.91
N ALA A 50 9.83 -11.78 5.57
CA ALA A 50 10.67 -12.80 4.95
C ALA A 50 10.18 -13.07 3.52
N TYR A 51 11.02 -12.80 2.54
CA TYR A 51 10.80 -13.09 1.12
C TYR A 51 11.45 -14.42 0.78
N LEU A 52 10.62 -15.45 0.63
CA LEU A 52 11.13 -16.79 0.34
C LEU A 52 11.54 -16.87 -1.14
N PRO A 53 12.77 -17.30 -1.45
CA PRO A 53 13.27 -17.33 -2.82
C PRO A 53 12.54 -18.37 -3.68
N GLU A 54 12.13 -19.49 -3.09
CA GLU A 54 11.41 -20.59 -3.73
C GLU A 54 10.38 -21.18 -2.74
N PRO A 55 9.41 -21.99 -3.19
CA PRO A 55 8.59 -22.81 -2.28
C PRO A 55 9.45 -23.82 -1.51
N GLY A 56 9.11 -24.09 -0.26
CA GLY A 56 9.83 -25.05 0.58
C GLY A 56 9.72 -24.79 2.08
N GLU A 57 10.57 -25.49 2.83
CA GLU A 57 10.67 -25.40 4.28
C GLU A 57 11.82 -24.46 4.70
N TYR A 58 11.50 -23.56 5.63
CA TYR A 58 12.42 -22.57 6.15
C TYR A 58 12.32 -22.47 7.67
N ALA A 59 13.46 -22.21 8.32
CA ALA A 59 13.51 -21.79 9.71
C ALA A 59 13.88 -20.30 9.77
N LEU A 60 13.00 -19.49 10.37
CA LEU A 60 13.28 -18.08 10.68
C LEU A 60 13.73 -17.99 12.14
N GLU A 61 14.98 -17.61 12.34
CA GLU A 61 15.57 -17.39 13.66
C GLU A 61 15.66 -15.88 13.92
N VAL A 62 15.04 -15.42 15.00
CA VAL A 62 15.07 -14.02 15.42
C VAL A 62 15.94 -13.91 16.67
N TYR A 63 16.92 -13.02 16.61
CA TYR A 63 17.86 -12.76 17.68
C TYR A 63 17.66 -11.35 18.24
N ALA A 64 17.77 -11.24 19.56
CA ALA A 64 17.65 -9.97 20.28
C ALA A 64 18.90 -9.75 21.15
N ALA A 65 19.31 -8.50 21.24
CA ALA A 65 20.29 -8.06 22.22
C ALA A 65 19.56 -7.44 23.43
N PRO A 66 20.10 -7.55 24.65
CA PRO A 66 19.56 -6.86 25.82
C PRO A 66 19.53 -5.33 25.60
N PRO A 67 18.56 -4.61 26.20
CA PRO A 67 18.51 -3.16 26.09
C PRO A 67 19.78 -2.53 26.70
N GLY A 68 20.39 -1.58 25.97
CA GLY A 68 21.61 -0.88 26.41
C GLY A 68 22.92 -1.53 25.97
N SER A 69 22.89 -2.58 25.13
CA SER A 69 24.08 -3.04 24.42
C SER A 69 24.50 -2.01 23.36
N ASP A 70 25.69 -1.42 23.49
CA ASP A 70 26.25 -0.51 22.50
C ASP A 70 26.58 -1.29 21.21
N GLU A 71 25.87 -0.99 20.11
CA GLU A 71 26.21 -1.51 18.76
C GLU A 71 27.66 -1.19 18.36
N SER A 72 28.27 -0.16 18.97
CA SER A 72 29.63 0.29 18.71
C SER A 72 30.74 -0.56 19.33
N THR A 73 30.39 -1.45 20.26
CA THR A 73 31.33 -2.44 20.83
C THR A 73 31.14 -3.78 20.14
N GLU A 74 32.24 -4.39 19.66
CA GLU A 74 32.31 -5.69 18.97
C GLU A 74 31.75 -6.90 19.78
N GLN A 75 31.07 -6.65 20.90
CA GLN A 75 30.68 -7.63 21.90
C GLN A 75 29.21 -7.52 22.30
N THR A 76 28.35 -7.04 21.41
CA THR A 76 26.90 -7.18 21.59
C THR A 76 26.50 -8.65 21.41
N ALA A 77 26.21 -9.33 22.52
CA ALA A 77 25.75 -10.72 22.51
C ALA A 77 24.28 -10.79 22.07
N TYR A 78 24.05 -11.29 20.85
CA TYR A 78 22.72 -11.60 20.35
C TYR A 78 22.28 -12.98 20.84
N HIS A 79 21.11 -13.05 21.48
CA HIS A 79 20.49 -14.30 21.94
C HIS A 79 19.33 -14.68 21.04
N LEU A 80 19.15 -15.98 20.79
CA LEU A 80 17.99 -16.50 20.06
C LEU A 80 16.73 -16.20 20.90
N ALA A 81 15.87 -15.34 20.36
CA ALA A 81 14.62 -14.94 21.01
C ALA A 81 13.44 -15.76 20.50
N TRP A 82 13.33 -15.94 19.18
CA TRP A 82 12.29 -16.73 18.55
C TRP A 82 12.83 -17.60 17.43
N GLN A 83 12.15 -18.72 17.20
CA GLN A 83 12.37 -19.60 16.07
C GLN A 83 11.01 -20.01 15.50
N PHE A 84 10.83 -19.79 14.20
CA PHE A 84 9.63 -20.15 13.47
C PHE A 84 9.97 -21.15 12.37
N LEU A 85 9.12 -22.15 12.19
CA LEU A 85 9.12 -23.00 11.02
C LEU A 85 8.10 -22.42 10.02
N ILE A 86 8.54 -22.20 8.78
CA ILE A 86 7.73 -21.68 7.69
C ILE A 86 7.69 -22.75 6.61
N GLU A 87 6.50 -23.20 6.26
CA GLU A 87 6.26 -24.13 5.16
C GLU A 87 5.50 -23.39 4.06
N ALA A 88 6.11 -23.31 2.88
CA ALA A 88 5.54 -22.66 1.71
C ALA A 88 5.29 -23.70 0.62
N GLU A 89 4.03 -24.14 0.49
CA GLU A 89 3.64 -25.19 -0.47
C GLU A 89 3.73 -24.74 -1.93
N ALA A 90 3.42 -23.47 -2.22
CA ALA A 90 3.37 -22.94 -3.58
C ALA A 90 3.74 -21.45 -3.61
N GLY A 91 4.35 -21.04 -4.72
CA GLY A 91 4.79 -19.66 -4.93
C GLY A 91 5.60 -19.52 -6.21
N LYS A 92 5.68 -18.29 -6.73
CA LYS A 92 6.57 -17.98 -7.85
C LYS A 92 7.98 -17.74 -7.28
N PRO A 93 9.01 -18.43 -7.79
CA PRO A 93 10.38 -18.14 -7.41
C PRO A 93 10.74 -16.67 -7.62
N LEU A 94 11.48 -16.09 -6.67
CA LEU A 94 11.98 -14.73 -6.76
C LEU A 94 13.34 -14.72 -7.45
N SER A 95 13.55 -13.78 -8.37
CA SER A 95 14.85 -13.63 -9.04
C SER A 95 15.88 -13.04 -8.09
N MET A 96 17.17 -13.36 -8.32
CA MET A 96 18.27 -12.79 -7.54
C MET A 96 18.31 -11.24 -7.56
N PRO A 97 18.09 -10.57 -8.71
CA PRO A 97 17.99 -9.12 -8.74
C PRO A 97 16.85 -8.56 -7.89
N LEU A 98 15.70 -9.25 -7.83
CA LEU A 98 14.58 -8.85 -6.97
C LEU A 98 14.93 -9.02 -5.49
N LEU A 99 15.47 -10.17 -5.09
CA LEU A 99 15.90 -10.43 -3.70
C LEU A 99 16.91 -9.37 -3.23
N SER A 100 17.92 -9.09 -4.04
CA SER A 100 18.92 -8.05 -3.75
C SER A 100 18.28 -6.67 -3.54
N ARG A 101 17.32 -6.29 -4.40
CA ARG A 101 16.58 -5.02 -4.26
C ARG A 101 15.63 -4.98 -3.07
N LEU A 102 15.12 -6.11 -2.60
CA LEU A 102 14.24 -6.19 -1.43
C LEU A 102 15.02 -6.16 -0.11
N ALA A 103 16.24 -6.68 -0.07
CA ALA A 103 17.07 -6.69 1.14
C ALA A 103 17.79 -5.38 1.42
N THR A 104 18.22 -4.69 0.37
CA THR A 104 19.00 -3.44 0.47
C THR A 104 18.12 -2.19 0.59
N ILE A 105 16.80 -2.37 0.72
CA ILE A 105 15.85 -1.28 0.60
C ILE A 105 15.71 -0.50 1.91
N ASN A 106 16.10 0.77 1.87
CA ASN A 106 15.85 1.71 2.96
C ASN A 106 14.42 2.24 2.85
N LEU A 107 13.48 1.67 3.60
CA LEU A 107 12.08 2.10 3.62
C LEU A 107 11.83 3.22 4.62
N GLY A 108 10.86 4.06 4.27
CA GLY A 108 10.46 5.19 5.09
C GLY A 108 11.29 6.46 4.80
N PRO A 109 11.33 7.39 5.78
CA PRO A 109 12.13 8.60 5.69
C PRO A 109 13.61 8.28 5.48
N GLN A 110 14.26 8.94 4.53
CA GLN A 110 15.69 8.73 4.26
C GLN A 110 16.58 9.49 5.26
N ASP A 111 16.08 10.61 5.77
CA ASP A 111 16.77 11.49 6.71
C ASP A 111 15.77 12.39 7.46
N ASP A 112 16.28 13.28 8.30
CA ASP A 112 15.47 14.27 9.03
C ASP A 112 14.76 15.27 8.09
N THR A 113 15.08 15.31 6.79
CA THR A 113 14.47 16.25 5.84
C THR A 113 12.98 16.00 5.74
N TRP A 114 12.52 14.74 5.79
CA TRP A 114 11.10 14.40 5.83
C TRP A 114 10.35 15.13 6.96
N GLN A 115 10.90 15.06 8.18
CA GLN A 115 10.30 15.70 9.37
C GLN A 115 10.44 17.22 9.33
N LYS A 116 11.58 17.74 8.88
CA LYS A 116 11.83 19.19 8.74
C LYS A 116 10.89 19.86 7.74
N LEU A 117 10.53 19.15 6.67
CA LEU A 117 9.54 19.61 5.69
C LEU A 117 8.10 19.46 6.20
N GLY A 118 7.89 18.95 7.42
CA GLY A 118 6.57 18.82 8.03
C GLY A 118 5.68 17.76 7.36
N PHE A 119 6.27 16.81 6.64
CA PHE A 119 5.52 15.70 6.06
C PHE A 119 5.11 14.69 7.13
N ARG A 120 3.87 14.20 7.02
CA ARG A 120 3.36 13.06 7.81
C ARG A 120 2.60 12.10 6.90
N THR A 121 2.83 10.81 7.07
CA THR A 121 2.06 9.76 6.38
C THR A 121 0.76 9.52 7.13
N LEU A 122 -0.38 9.73 6.48
CA LEU A 122 -1.70 9.60 7.11
C LEU A 122 -2.41 8.31 6.71
N SER A 123 -2.13 7.78 5.52
CA SER A 123 -2.81 6.60 5.01
C SER A 123 -2.29 5.28 5.57
N HIS A 124 -0.97 5.19 5.83
CA HIS A 124 -0.32 3.97 6.30
C HIS A 124 0.82 4.31 7.28
N PRO A 125 0.92 3.60 8.43
CA PRO A 125 2.06 3.71 9.33
C PRO A 125 3.30 2.98 8.82
N ASP A 126 3.08 1.92 8.02
CA ASP A 126 4.14 1.09 7.46
C ASP A 126 4.47 1.55 6.02
N PRO A 127 5.74 1.89 5.70
CA PRO A 127 6.16 2.21 4.33
C PRO A 127 6.12 1.01 3.36
N LEU A 128 6.02 -0.21 3.87
CA LEU A 128 5.68 -1.40 3.09
C LEU A 128 4.16 -1.53 3.04
N VAL A 129 3.59 -1.31 1.87
CA VAL A 129 2.15 -1.33 1.64
C VAL A 129 1.79 -2.53 0.77
N ARG A 130 0.89 -3.37 1.26
CA ARG A 130 0.35 -4.48 0.46
C ARG A 130 -0.94 -4.04 -0.23
N VAL A 131 -0.96 -4.13 -1.56
CA VAL A 131 -2.15 -3.84 -2.37
C VAL A 131 -3.25 -4.82 -1.99
N ARG A 132 -4.44 -4.30 -1.73
CA ARG A 132 -5.58 -5.13 -1.33
C ARG A 132 -6.08 -5.90 -2.54
N THR A 133 -6.03 -7.23 -2.49
CA THR A 133 -6.81 -8.09 -3.39
C THR A 133 -8.21 -8.24 -2.82
N ALA A 134 -9.23 -8.19 -3.68
CA ALA A 134 -10.62 -8.26 -3.28
C ALA A 134 -11.00 -9.67 -2.78
N GLY A 135 -10.57 -10.03 -1.58
CA GLY A 135 -11.17 -11.08 -0.73
C GLY A 135 -12.05 -10.50 0.38
N ARG A 136 -12.29 -9.19 0.36
CA ARG A 136 -12.95 -8.40 1.42
C ARG A 136 -14.03 -7.45 0.88
N ALA A 137 -14.63 -7.74 -0.27
CA ALA A 137 -15.84 -7.05 -0.74
C ALA A 137 -17.01 -7.15 0.28
N GLY A 138 -16.98 -8.15 1.18
CA GLY A 138 -17.86 -8.21 2.35
C GLY A 138 -17.65 -7.07 3.35
N SER A 139 -16.42 -6.55 3.50
CA SER A 139 -16.10 -5.41 4.37
C SER A 139 -16.29 -4.04 3.72
N GLU A 140 -16.22 -3.91 2.39
CA GLU A 140 -16.65 -2.67 1.73
C GLU A 140 -18.17 -2.50 1.75
N ARG A 141 -18.93 -3.61 1.67
CA ARG A 141 -20.38 -3.59 1.97
C ARG A 141 -20.67 -3.24 3.43
N LEU A 142 -19.76 -3.50 4.37
CA LEU A 142 -19.89 -3.04 5.77
C LEU A 142 -19.57 -1.55 5.94
N LEU A 143 -18.66 -1.00 5.13
CA LEU A 143 -18.26 0.41 5.17
C LEU A 143 -19.20 1.34 4.36
N ARG A 144 -19.93 0.82 3.37
CA ARG A 144 -20.98 1.57 2.65
C ARG A 144 -22.32 1.65 3.37
N LEU A 145 -22.48 1.03 4.54
CA LEU A 145 -23.70 1.16 5.34
C LEU A 145 -23.66 2.50 6.09
N LYS A 146 -24.37 3.49 5.54
CA LYS A 146 -24.51 4.85 6.09
C LYS A 146 -25.20 4.93 7.46
N ASN A 147 -25.51 3.81 8.14
CA ASN A 147 -26.24 3.86 9.40
C ASN A 147 -25.74 2.85 10.44
N LYS A 148 -25.31 3.38 11.59
CA LYS A 148 -24.73 2.67 12.75
C LYS A 148 -25.66 1.58 13.32
N SER A 149 -26.98 1.73 13.15
CA SER A 149 -28.01 0.80 13.62
C SER A 149 -28.01 -0.54 12.87
N GLN A 150 -27.72 -0.53 11.56
CA GLN A 150 -27.71 -1.77 10.74
C GLN A 150 -26.48 -2.65 11.03
N LEU A 151 -25.38 -2.04 11.49
CA LEU A 151 -24.14 -2.73 11.84
C LEU A 151 -24.30 -3.47 13.19
N LEU A 152 -24.96 -2.85 14.17
CA LEU A 152 -25.26 -3.46 15.47
C LEU A 152 -26.33 -4.55 15.40
N GLN A 153 -27.37 -4.37 14.58
CA GLN A 153 -28.46 -5.33 14.44
C GLN A 153 -27.99 -6.67 13.85
N ARG A 154 -26.94 -6.64 13.01
CA ARG A 154 -26.31 -7.85 12.46
C ARG A 154 -25.34 -8.52 13.42
N PHE A 155 -24.64 -7.73 14.24
CA PHE A 155 -23.72 -8.26 15.26
C PHE A 155 -24.46 -8.88 16.46
N MET A 156 -25.68 -8.42 16.75
CA MET A 156 -26.56 -8.99 17.78
C MET A 156 -27.45 -10.15 17.28
N GLY A 157 -27.52 -10.37 15.96
CA GLY A 157 -28.39 -11.38 15.34
C GLY A 157 -27.77 -12.77 15.16
N SER A 158 -26.50 -12.97 15.54
CA SER A 158 -25.82 -14.27 15.43
C SER A 158 -25.60 -14.92 16.79
N GLN A 159 -26.68 -15.12 17.55
CA GLN A 159 -26.74 -16.20 18.53
C GLN A 159 -28.04 -16.98 18.37
N GLY A 160 -27.88 -18.25 18.02
CA GLY A 160 -28.92 -19.27 18.16
C GLY A 160 -29.55 -19.72 16.84
N LEU A 161 -28.99 -20.75 16.22
CA LEU A 161 -29.75 -21.95 15.87
C LEU A 161 -28.79 -23.09 15.47
N GLN A 162 -28.63 -24.03 16.39
CA GLN A 162 -28.08 -25.36 16.17
C GLN A 162 -29.10 -26.22 15.37
N THR A 163 -28.55 -26.97 14.41
CA THR A 163 -28.83 -28.39 14.13
C THR A 163 -30.29 -28.83 13.90
N GLN A 164 -30.61 -29.29 12.69
CA GLN A 164 -31.06 -30.68 12.45
C GLN A 164 -31.13 -31.03 10.96
N VAL A 165 -30.57 -32.21 10.65
CA VAL A 165 -30.68 -32.95 9.38
C VAL A 165 -31.90 -33.88 9.50
N SER A 166 -32.77 -33.94 8.48
CA SER A 166 -33.41 -35.20 8.06
C SER A 166 -34.13 -35.07 6.71
N GLU A 167 -34.03 -36.16 5.95
CA GLU A 167 -34.62 -36.41 4.63
C GLU A 167 -36.14 -36.58 4.67
N THR A 168 -36.83 -36.32 3.56
CA THR A 168 -37.88 -37.21 2.98
C THR A 168 -38.38 -36.69 1.62
N ALA A 169 -38.85 -37.63 0.80
CA ALA A 169 -39.01 -37.57 -0.64
C ALA A 169 -40.38 -37.11 -1.17
N ALA A 170 -40.41 -36.96 -2.52
CA ALA A 170 -41.51 -37.20 -3.46
C ALA A 170 -42.36 -35.99 -3.97
N ALA A 171 -42.15 -35.73 -5.28
CA ALA A 171 -43.10 -35.57 -6.39
C ALA A 171 -44.36 -34.67 -6.25
N GLU A 172 -44.52 -33.68 -7.15
CA GLU A 172 -45.45 -33.75 -8.29
C GLU A 172 -45.45 -32.46 -9.14
N GLU A 173 -45.98 -32.60 -10.35
CA GLU A 173 -45.77 -31.84 -11.58
C GLU A 173 -46.60 -30.56 -11.79
N ALA A 174 -46.07 -29.76 -12.73
CA ALA A 174 -46.75 -28.97 -13.77
C ALA A 174 -47.60 -27.75 -13.38
N THR A 175 -47.20 -26.58 -13.90
CA THR A 175 -47.87 -25.98 -15.08
C THR A 175 -47.05 -24.83 -15.64
N ALA A 176 -46.88 -24.84 -16.97
CA ALA A 176 -46.22 -23.81 -17.74
C ALA A 176 -47.19 -22.67 -18.09
N ALA A 177 -46.76 -21.42 -17.93
CA ALA A 177 -47.30 -20.28 -18.68
C ALA A 177 -46.19 -19.23 -18.90
N GLN A 178 -45.84 -19.12 -20.18
CA GLN A 178 -45.05 -18.12 -20.91
C GLN A 178 -44.96 -16.72 -20.28
N SER A 179 -43.76 -16.14 -20.24
CA SER A 179 -43.31 -15.10 -21.18
C SER A 179 -41.93 -14.57 -20.76
N GLY A 180 -41.08 -14.28 -21.74
CA GLY A 180 -39.64 -14.06 -21.60
C GLY A 180 -39.18 -13.03 -20.58
N ASP A 181 -38.04 -13.33 -19.97
CA ASP A 181 -36.90 -12.42 -20.02
C ASP A 181 -35.64 -13.27 -20.04
N ALA A 182 -35.09 -13.47 -21.24
CA ALA A 182 -33.70 -13.84 -21.37
C ALA A 182 -32.93 -12.62 -20.89
N VAL A 183 -32.42 -12.66 -19.65
CA VAL A 183 -31.48 -11.64 -19.16
C VAL A 183 -30.32 -11.61 -20.14
N PRO A 184 -30.12 -10.54 -20.92
CA PRO A 184 -28.92 -10.42 -21.71
C PRO A 184 -27.78 -10.29 -20.70
N LEU A 185 -26.78 -11.15 -20.82
CA LEU A 185 -25.46 -10.90 -20.25
C LEU A 185 -24.81 -9.76 -21.06
N ASP A 186 -25.42 -8.58 -21.04
CA ASP A 186 -24.74 -7.33 -21.34
C ASP A 186 -24.03 -6.91 -20.05
N LEU A 187 -22.84 -7.48 -19.84
CA LEU A 187 -21.82 -6.81 -19.05
C LEU A 187 -21.42 -5.57 -19.85
N GLU A 188 -22.19 -4.48 -19.72
CA GLU A 188 -21.68 -3.17 -20.08
C GLU A 188 -20.32 -3.01 -19.41
N PRO A 189 -19.27 -2.55 -20.12
CA PRO A 189 -17.99 -2.28 -19.47
C PRO A 189 -18.26 -1.26 -18.37
N GLU A 190 -18.09 -1.67 -17.10
CA GLU A 190 -18.19 -0.74 -15.98
C GLU A 190 -17.33 0.47 -16.34
N THR A 191 -17.95 1.65 -16.45
CA THR A 191 -17.23 2.88 -16.74
C THR A 191 -16.34 3.16 -15.53
N ILE A 192 -15.09 2.72 -15.63
CA ILE A 192 -14.08 2.92 -14.60
C ILE A 192 -13.94 4.44 -14.41
N ASP A 193 -14.15 4.89 -13.17
CA ASP A 193 -13.95 6.28 -12.82
C ASP A 193 -12.53 6.72 -13.20
N ARG A 194 -12.40 7.92 -13.77
CA ARG A 194 -11.13 8.48 -14.24
C ARG A 194 -10.09 8.54 -13.11
N GLU A 195 -10.54 8.65 -11.87
CA GLU A 195 -9.72 8.73 -10.67
C GLU A 195 -9.65 7.41 -9.88
N ALA A 196 -10.27 6.36 -10.39
CA ALA A 196 -10.21 5.05 -9.78
C ALA A 196 -8.75 4.58 -9.69
N CYS A 197 -8.37 4.10 -8.51
CA CYS A 197 -7.03 3.66 -8.19
C CYS A 197 -7.06 2.40 -7.31
N ASP A 198 -5.95 1.68 -7.31
CA ASP A 198 -5.78 0.43 -6.57
C ASP A 198 -5.22 0.69 -5.16
N LEU A 199 -4.41 1.75 -5.04
CA LEU A 199 -3.84 2.21 -3.79
C LEU A 199 -3.85 3.74 -3.73
N GLN A 200 -4.29 4.27 -2.59
CA GLN A 200 -4.22 5.70 -2.28
C GLN A 200 -3.28 5.94 -1.10
N ILE A 201 -2.25 6.75 -1.32
CA ILE A 201 -1.36 7.24 -0.25
C ILE A 201 -1.69 8.70 0.04
N ILE A 202 -1.89 9.03 1.31
CA ILE A 202 -2.27 10.36 1.77
C ILE A 202 -1.14 10.90 2.64
N LEU A 203 -0.59 12.03 2.21
CA LEU A 203 0.44 12.75 2.92
C LEU A 203 -0.16 14.05 3.48
N GLY A 204 0.04 14.29 4.78
CA GLY A 204 -0.25 15.57 5.41
C GLY A 204 0.99 16.47 5.38
N MET A 205 0.77 17.75 5.15
CA MET A 205 1.81 18.78 5.18
C MET A 205 1.38 19.92 6.10
N SER A 206 2.34 20.50 6.81
CA SER A 206 2.14 21.71 7.60
C SER A 206 2.38 22.95 6.73
N GLU A 207 1.56 23.99 6.92
CA GLU A 207 1.51 25.20 6.08
C GLU A 207 2.75 26.10 6.14
N VAL A 208 3.81 25.66 6.79
CA VAL A 208 4.98 26.49 7.11
C VAL A 208 5.82 26.81 5.86
N GLN A 209 5.75 26.01 4.78
CA GLN A 209 6.55 26.25 3.58
C GLN A 209 5.95 25.67 2.29
N LYS A 210 6.07 26.40 1.16
CA LYS A 210 5.72 25.86 -0.17
C LYS A 210 6.77 24.83 -0.60
N ILE A 211 6.34 23.58 -0.82
CA ILE A 211 7.24 22.47 -1.16
C ILE A 211 6.95 21.99 -2.58
N CYS A 212 8.01 21.73 -3.34
CA CYS A 212 7.95 20.98 -4.59
C CYS A 212 8.08 19.49 -4.25
N LEU A 213 7.05 18.69 -4.54
CA LEU A 213 7.04 17.24 -4.34
C LEU A 213 6.95 16.54 -5.71
N ILE A 214 7.94 15.70 -5.99
CA ILE A 214 7.98 14.82 -7.17
C ILE A 214 7.94 13.37 -6.70
N SER A 215 7.06 12.60 -7.33
CA SER A 215 6.87 11.20 -7.01
C SER A 215 7.20 10.33 -8.22
N GLN A 216 7.97 9.26 -8.02
CA GLN A 216 8.37 8.31 -9.08
C GLN A 216 7.98 6.89 -8.68
N LEU A 217 7.32 6.16 -9.58
CA LEU A 217 6.91 4.77 -9.37
C LEU A 217 7.74 3.86 -10.28
N VAL A 218 8.39 2.85 -9.69
CA VAL A 218 9.33 1.95 -10.38
C VAL A 218 8.95 0.50 -10.12
N ASP A 219 8.82 -0.29 -11.17
CA ASP A 219 8.65 -1.74 -11.07
C ASP A 219 10.02 -2.41 -10.85
N ILE A 220 10.12 -3.18 -9.77
CA ILE A 220 11.38 -3.85 -9.38
C ILE A 220 11.29 -5.37 -9.55
N SER A 221 10.31 -5.88 -10.27
CA SER A 221 10.05 -7.33 -10.35
C SER A 221 10.84 -8.02 -11.47
N GLY A 222 11.23 -7.27 -12.49
CA GLY A 222 11.96 -7.77 -13.66
C GLY A 222 13.46 -7.89 -13.42
N GLU A 223 14.25 -8.19 -14.45
CA GLU A 223 15.72 -8.13 -14.38
C GLU A 223 16.22 -6.69 -14.21
N GLU A 224 15.55 -5.76 -14.89
CA GLU A 224 15.81 -4.32 -14.82
C GLU A 224 14.72 -3.60 -14.01
N GLU A 225 15.02 -2.39 -13.57
CA GLU A 225 14.02 -1.48 -12.97
C GLU A 225 13.30 -0.72 -14.09
N GLU A 226 11.97 -0.72 -14.09
CA GLU A 226 11.15 -0.09 -15.12
C GLU A 226 10.38 1.11 -14.53
N ASP A 227 10.53 2.29 -15.12
CA ASP A 227 9.78 3.47 -14.69
C ASP A 227 8.33 3.39 -15.17
N VAL A 228 7.41 3.26 -14.22
CA VAL A 228 5.96 3.15 -14.43
C VAL A 228 5.21 4.32 -13.81
N THR A 229 5.85 5.49 -13.70
CA THR A 229 5.28 6.72 -13.12
C THR A 229 4.01 7.20 -13.86
N GLY A 230 3.76 6.73 -15.08
CA GLY A 230 2.50 6.94 -15.81
C GLY A 230 1.25 6.40 -15.07
N TYR A 231 1.44 5.42 -14.18
CA TYR A 231 0.38 4.82 -13.37
C TYR A 231 0.21 5.48 -11.99
N LEU A 232 0.89 6.60 -11.75
CA LEU A 232 0.81 7.39 -10.53
C LEU A 232 0.22 8.77 -10.83
N LEU A 233 -0.87 9.12 -10.15
CA LEU A 233 -1.49 10.45 -10.21
C LEU A 233 -1.33 11.16 -8.86
N GLN A 234 -0.71 12.34 -8.86
CA GLN A 234 -0.53 13.17 -7.67
C GLN A 234 -1.52 14.33 -7.69
N LYS A 235 -2.29 14.48 -6.62
CA LYS A 235 -3.25 15.57 -6.42
C LYS A 235 -3.00 16.26 -5.10
N ALA A 236 -2.95 17.58 -5.10
CA ALA A 236 -2.88 18.37 -3.90
C ALA A 236 -4.25 18.97 -3.61
N ASN A 237 -4.78 18.70 -2.42
CA ASN A 237 -6.00 19.30 -1.91
C ASN A 237 -5.62 20.23 -0.75
N THR A 238 -5.96 21.51 -0.87
CA THR A 238 -5.98 22.43 0.26
C THR A 238 -7.23 22.16 1.07
N LEU A 239 -7.09 21.98 2.38
CA LEU A 239 -8.24 21.96 3.27
C LEU A 239 -8.68 23.42 3.40
N GLU A 240 -9.81 23.79 2.78
CA GLU A 240 -10.39 25.11 3.01
C GLU A 240 -10.76 25.24 4.49
N ASP A 241 -10.45 26.37 5.11
CA ASP A 241 -10.80 26.67 6.50
C ASP A 241 -12.33 26.55 6.67
N ASP A 242 -12.81 25.40 7.17
CA ASP A 242 -14.16 25.34 7.72
C ASP A 242 -14.20 26.35 8.89
N GLU A 243 -14.94 27.44 8.69
CA GLU A 243 -15.18 28.48 9.69
C GLU A 243 -15.47 27.81 11.05
N PRO A 244 -14.67 28.07 12.11
CA PRO A 244 -14.89 27.44 13.39
C PRO A 244 -16.24 27.92 13.94
N GLN A 245 -17.26 27.07 13.83
CA GLN A 245 -18.57 27.34 14.36
C GLN A 245 -18.43 27.55 15.87
N ALA A 246 -18.81 28.75 16.34
CA ALA A 246 -18.61 29.20 17.71
C ALA A 246 -19.38 28.32 18.70
N GLY A 247 -18.77 27.23 19.15
CA GLY A 247 -19.38 26.28 20.07
C GLY A 247 -18.39 25.27 20.68
N ASP A 248 -17.40 24.79 19.92
CA ASP A 248 -16.51 23.73 20.39
C ASP A 248 -15.27 24.25 21.14
N ARG A 249 -15.51 25.00 22.21
CA ARG A 249 -14.49 25.28 23.23
C ARG A 249 -14.39 24.10 24.20
N SER A 250 -13.75 23.01 23.79
CA SER A 250 -13.02 22.11 24.71
C SER A 250 -12.32 20.97 23.96
N SER A 251 -11.28 21.27 23.19
CA SER A 251 -10.19 20.30 23.04
C SER A 251 -8.87 21.02 22.77
N THR A 252 -7.91 20.85 23.65
CA THR A 252 -6.50 21.22 23.46
C THR A 252 -5.80 20.23 22.51
N LEU A 253 -6.52 19.65 21.54
CA LEU A 253 -6.03 18.64 20.57
C LEU A 253 -5.83 19.22 19.16
N SER A 254 -6.04 20.52 18.99
CA SER A 254 -6.12 21.23 17.70
C SER A 254 -4.77 21.72 17.13
N ARG A 255 -3.63 21.13 17.54
CA ARG A 255 -2.30 21.59 17.08
C ARG A 255 -1.68 20.82 15.91
N ASP A 256 -2.25 19.70 15.48
CA ASP A 256 -1.63 18.81 14.49
C ASP A 256 -2.54 18.48 13.28
N ILE A 257 -3.49 19.36 12.95
CA ILE A 257 -4.27 19.19 11.71
C ILE A 257 -3.39 19.69 10.55
N PRO A 258 -3.07 18.84 9.55
CA PRO A 258 -2.33 19.28 8.37
C PRO A 258 -3.17 20.31 7.61
N SER A 259 -2.54 21.32 7.04
CA SER A 259 -3.22 22.35 6.24
C SER A 259 -3.40 21.92 4.78
N GLN A 260 -2.50 21.07 4.30
CA GLN A 260 -2.50 20.54 2.94
C GLN A 260 -2.43 19.02 2.96
N LEU A 261 -3.24 18.41 2.09
CA LEU A 261 -3.21 16.97 1.83
C LEU A 261 -2.74 16.70 0.41
N VAL A 262 -1.77 15.80 0.27
CA VAL A 262 -1.37 15.28 -1.04
C VAL A 262 -1.86 13.84 -1.15
N ASN A 263 -2.68 13.59 -2.16
CA ASN A 263 -3.17 12.28 -2.54
C ASN A 263 -2.34 11.73 -3.70
N LEU A 264 -1.68 10.60 -3.47
CA LEU A 264 -0.99 9.81 -4.47
C LEU A 264 -1.86 8.62 -4.82
N LEU A 265 -2.51 8.68 -5.98
CA LEU A 265 -3.38 7.64 -6.51
C LEU A 265 -2.55 6.74 -7.43
N ILE A 266 -2.51 5.45 -7.11
CA ILE A 266 -1.66 4.48 -7.81
C ILE A 266 -2.54 3.43 -8.45
N ARG A 267 -2.36 3.25 -9.76
CA ARG A 267 -2.85 2.08 -10.50
C ARG A 267 -1.72 1.07 -10.58
N ILE A 268 -1.99 -0.18 -10.29
CA ILE A 268 -0.99 -1.24 -10.36
C ILE A 268 -0.92 -1.77 -11.78
N PRO A 269 0.23 -1.72 -12.47
CA PRO A 269 0.34 -2.26 -13.82
C PRO A 269 0.13 -3.78 -13.86
N LYS A 270 0.88 -4.53 -13.04
CA LYS A 270 0.89 -6.00 -13.01
C LYS A 270 0.77 -6.54 -11.57
N GLY A 271 -0.06 -7.56 -11.39
CA GLY A 271 -0.11 -8.35 -10.15
C GLY A 271 1.08 -9.30 -10.03
N GLY A 272 1.34 -9.78 -8.82
CA GLY A 272 2.49 -10.64 -8.54
C GLY A 272 3.85 -9.95 -8.63
N SER A 273 3.88 -8.66 -8.31
CA SER A 273 4.99 -7.77 -8.59
C SER A 273 5.23 -6.82 -7.43
N PHE A 274 6.45 -6.31 -7.35
CA PHE A 274 6.87 -5.34 -6.35
C PHE A 274 7.19 -4.01 -7.03
N TYR A 275 6.78 -2.92 -6.39
CA TYR A 275 7.02 -1.57 -6.85
C TYR A 275 7.69 -0.74 -5.78
N LYS A 276 8.56 0.18 -6.18
CA LYS A 276 9.09 1.23 -5.32
C LYS A 276 8.42 2.55 -5.67
N LEU A 277 7.97 3.27 -4.66
CA LEU A 277 7.54 4.65 -4.80
C LEU A 277 8.54 5.55 -4.08
N TYR A 278 9.26 6.33 -4.88
CA TYR A 278 10.24 7.30 -4.41
C TYR A 278 9.60 8.68 -4.34
N LEU A 279 9.73 9.34 -3.19
CA LEU A 279 9.29 10.72 -3.00
C LEU A 279 10.50 11.63 -2.88
N TYR A 280 10.57 12.61 -3.77
CA TYR A 280 11.60 13.63 -3.80
C TYR A 280 10.96 14.98 -3.45
N ALA A 281 11.53 15.71 -2.48
CA ALA A 281 10.94 16.97 -2.04
C ALA A 281 11.98 18.05 -1.76
N VAL A 282 11.66 19.30 -2.10
CA VAL A 282 12.49 20.47 -1.80
C VAL A 282 11.62 21.70 -1.54
N PRO A 283 11.99 22.59 -0.61
CA PRO A 283 11.33 23.90 -0.47
C PRO A 283 11.45 24.73 -1.75
N MET A 284 10.35 25.35 -2.20
CA MET A 284 10.35 26.20 -3.39
C MET A 284 11.22 27.45 -3.28
N GLU A 285 11.50 27.90 -2.05
CA GLU A 285 12.34 29.08 -1.78
C GLU A 285 13.83 28.80 -2.00
N GLN A 286 14.24 27.53 -2.07
CA GLN A 286 15.62 27.16 -2.36
C GLN A 286 15.83 27.16 -3.88
N ASN A 287 16.87 27.87 -4.34
CA ASN A 287 17.29 27.81 -5.74
C ASN A 287 17.63 26.35 -6.08
N ILE A 288 16.84 25.74 -6.96
CA ILE A 288 16.96 24.35 -7.39
C ILE A 288 18.13 24.23 -8.39
N THR A 289 19.34 24.48 -7.91
CA THR A 289 20.58 24.35 -8.69
C THR A 289 21.13 22.93 -8.50
N GLY A 290 20.33 21.90 -8.80
CA GLY A 290 20.72 20.50 -8.58
C GLY A 290 19.57 19.49 -8.63
N SER A 291 19.87 18.24 -8.28
CA SER A 291 18.88 17.17 -8.12
C SER A 291 18.07 17.35 -6.84
N ILE A 292 16.78 17.09 -6.91
CA ILE A 292 15.89 17.14 -5.74
C ILE A 292 16.20 15.94 -4.85
N PRO A 293 16.35 16.11 -3.52
CA PRO A 293 16.72 15.02 -2.63
C PRO A 293 15.57 14.02 -2.47
N LEU A 294 15.93 12.73 -2.37
CA LEU A 294 15.02 11.65 -2.00
C LEU A 294 14.72 11.76 -0.51
N VAL A 295 13.44 11.91 -0.16
CA VAL A 295 13.01 12.09 1.24
C VAL A 295 12.31 10.88 1.81
N PHE A 296 11.67 10.05 0.98
CA PHE A 296 10.93 8.88 1.44
C PHE A 296 10.85 7.79 0.38
N THR A 297 10.92 6.52 0.82
CA THR A 297 10.77 5.36 -0.04
C THR A 297 9.68 4.42 0.48
N TYR A 298 8.71 4.08 -0.36
CA TYR A 298 7.75 3.01 -0.11
C TYR A 298 8.10 1.76 -0.90
N LEU A 299 7.74 0.61 -0.34
CA LEU A 299 7.67 -0.66 -1.06
C LEU A 299 6.21 -1.08 -1.17
N ILE A 300 5.77 -1.37 -2.38
CA ILE A 300 4.41 -1.80 -2.66
C ILE A 300 4.45 -3.27 -3.10
N ASP A 301 3.82 -4.14 -2.31
CA ASP A 301 3.61 -5.55 -2.66
C ASP A 301 2.25 -5.69 -3.35
N ALA A 302 2.27 -5.99 -4.65
CA ALA A 302 1.09 -6.32 -5.42
C ALA A 302 0.98 -7.85 -5.56
N PRO A 303 0.18 -8.54 -4.73
CA PRO A 303 0.12 -10.00 -4.76
C PRO A 303 -0.44 -10.56 -6.08
N LEU A 304 -0.09 -11.81 -6.37
CA LEU A 304 -0.70 -12.59 -7.46
C LEU A 304 -2.19 -12.77 -7.19
N ARG A 305 -3.02 -12.67 -8.23
CA ARG A 305 -4.43 -13.06 -8.16
C ARG A 305 -4.50 -14.57 -8.31
N LEU A 306 -4.97 -15.26 -7.28
CA LEU A 306 -5.00 -16.72 -7.26
C LEU A 306 -6.30 -17.31 -7.84
N SER A 307 -7.35 -16.49 -8.03
CA SER A 307 -8.62 -16.97 -8.58
C SER A 307 -9.25 -16.03 -9.60
N ALA A 308 -9.96 -16.61 -10.57
CA ALA A 308 -10.78 -15.89 -11.56
C ALA A 308 -12.00 -15.14 -10.93
N VAL A 309 -12.23 -15.31 -9.63
CA VAL A 309 -13.33 -14.69 -8.87
C VAL A 309 -12.91 -13.34 -8.28
N GLU A 310 -11.61 -13.05 -8.19
CA GLU A 310 -11.12 -11.76 -7.70
C GLU A 310 -11.35 -10.67 -8.76
N THR A 311 -12.09 -9.62 -8.39
CA THR A 311 -12.36 -8.47 -9.25
C THR A 311 -11.05 -7.89 -9.79
N PRO A 312 -10.95 -7.58 -11.09
CA PRO A 312 -9.72 -7.04 -11.61
C PRO A 312 -9.41 -5.68 -10.99
N TYR A 313 -8.16 -5.49 -10.57
CA TYR A 313 -7.66 -4.18 -10.17
C TYR A 313 -7.82 -3.22 -11.35
N ILE A 314 -8.12 -1.98 -11.03
CA ILE A 314 -8.46 -0.93 -11.99
C ILE A 314 -7.30 -0.70 -12.95
N GLY A 315 -6.04 -0.78 -12.49
CA GLY A 315 -4.85 -0.57 -13.33
C GLY A 315 -4.76 -1.43 -14.60
N THR A 316 -5.13 -2.71 -14.58
CA THR A 316 -5.06 -3.58 -15.80
C THR A 316 -6.08 -3.20 -16.84
N VAL A 317 -7.24 -2.74 -16.38
CA VAL A 317 -8.39 -2.49 -17.25
C VAL A 317 -8.40 -1.03 -17.70
N GLY A 318 -8.02 -0.12 -16.81
CA GLY A 318 -7.98 1.32 -17.04
C GLY A 318 -6.66 1.86 -17.59
N GLY A 319 -5.56 1.10 -17.53
CA GLY A 319 -4.24 1.52 -18.01
C GLY A 319 -3.66 2.73 -17.25
N GLU A 320 -2.64 3.37 -17.86
CA GLU A 320 -2.05 4.62 -17.35
C GLU A 320 -3.12 5.72 -17.17
N PHE A 321 -2.89 6.66 -16.26
CA PHE A 321 -3.82 7.77 -16.06
C PHE A 321 -3.90 8.64 -17.33
N PRO A 322 -5.09 8.97 -17.86
CA PRO A 322 -5.25 9.77 -19.08
C PRO A 322 -4.48 11.10 -19.04
N GLU A 323 -4.43 11.76 -17.89
CA GLU A 323 -3.70 13.01 -17.68
C GLU A 323 -2.19 12.87 -17.95
N LYS A 324 -1.63 11.70 -17.64
CA LYS A 324 -0.21 11.42 -17.88
C LYS A 324 0.05 11.13 -19.35
N ILE A 325 -0.87 10.43 -20.01
CA ILE A 325 -0.83 10.14 -21.45
C ILE A 325 -0.89 11.44 -22.24
N GLU A 326 -1.89 12.29 -21.97
CA GLU A 326 -2.08 13.60 -22.64
C GLU A 326 -0.84 14.49 -22.49
N LYS A 327 -0.27 14.56 -21.28
CA LYS A 327 0.94 15.36 -21.02
C LYS A 327 2.15 14.84 -21.78
N ARG A 328 2.32 13.52 -21.90
CA ARG A 328 3.41 12.89 -22.68
C ARG A 328 3.25 13.20 -24.17
N GLN A 329 2.05 13.02 -24.72
CA GLN A 329 1.77 13.32 -26.12
C GLN A 329 2.00 14.79 -26.46
N ALA A 330 1.58 15.71 -25.58
CA ALA A 330 1.84 17.14 -25.76
C ALA A 330 3.35 17.47 -25.73
N ALA A 331 4.11 16.81 -24.85
CA ALA A 331 5.57 16.98 -24.78
C ALA A 331 6.27 16.43 -26.03
N GLU A 332 5.85 15.28 -26.55
CA GLU A 332 6.37 14.68 -27.78
C GLU A 332 6.08 15.56 -29.00
N GLN A 333 4.86 16.09 -29.11
CA GLN A 333 4.49 17.03 -30.17
C GLN A 333 5.30 18.33 -30.11
N ALA A 334 5.53 18.87 -28.91
CA ALA A 334 6.37 20.06 -28.71
C ALA A 334 7.85 19.80 -29.04
N ALA A 335 8.37 18.60 -28.74
CA ALA A 335 9.72 18.19 -29.10
C ALA A 335 9.86 18.04 -30.63
N ALA A 336 8.91 17.38 -31.28
CA ALA A 336 8.89 17.22 -32.73
C ALA A 336 8.82 18.57 -33.47
N ALA A 337 8.04 19.52 -32.95
CA ALA A 337 7.94 20.87 -33.50
C ALA A 337 9.25 21.68 -33.37
N LYS A 338 10.01 21.50 -32.27
CA LYS A 338 11.33 22.15 -32.08
C LYS A 338 12.40 21.58 -33.01
N THR A 339 12.37 20.28 -33.30
CA THR A 339 13.33 19.65 -34.21
C THR A 339 13.14 20.09 -35.66
N GLN A 340 11.93 20.50 -36.05
CA GLN A 340 11.62 21.03 -37.39
C GLN A 340 11.95 22.53 -37.57
N GLN A 341 12.35 23.25 -36.51
CA GLN A 341 12.66 24.69 -36.55
C GLN A 341 14.16 25.02 -36.53
N ILE A 342 15.06 24.03 -36.69
CA ILE A 342 16.49 24.29 -36.83
C ILE A 342 16.76 24.69 -38.29
N PRO A 343 17.04 25.97 -38.62
CA PRO A 343 17.37 26.35 -39.98
C PRO A 343 18.80 25.90 -40.29
N SER A 344 18.96 25.26 -41.45
CA SER A 344 20.25 24.94 -42.08
C SER A 344 21.08 26.17 -42.41
#